data_AF-A0A183URT2-F1
#
_entry.id   AF-A0A183URT2-F1
#
_cell.length_a   1.000
_cell.length_b   1.000
_cell.length_c   1.000
_cell.angle_alpha   90.00
_cell.angle_beta   90.00
_cell.angle_gamma   90.00
#
_symmetry.space_group_name_H-M   'P 1'
#
loop_
_entity.id
_entity.type
_entity.pdbx_description
1 polymer ?
#
loop_
_entity_poly.entity_id
_entity_poly.type
_entity_poly.pdbx_seq_one_letter_code
_entity_poly.pdbx_strand_id
1 'polypeptide(L)'
;MDDPNDKGETYYYTVEGDELVMKMANDRVTCKRGERHSIRRKVLFPHELQMRSVIALLLVVLVAALEAHAKTLPDKFLGTFKLEKDENFDEYLKERGYGWIMRQVIKLAGVTKKFSKSTSGKPDRYDMENLTTKKDTHHKDWALGEEFVDEALDSTQHKITFDLKDPNTLTEKHVKVADPADVETYEYRREGDYLVMVVVHIAFCLSICIVGDEIVKRFDVTYGNK
;
A
#
# COMPACT_ATOMS: atom_id res chain seq x y z
N MET A 1 10.53 1.34 77.82
CA MET A 1 10.01 2.68 78.15
C MET A 1 9.35 3.17 76.88
N ASP A 2 8.04 3.00 76.78
CA ASP A 2 7.26 3.46 75.63
C ASP A 2 6.99 4.96 75.79
N ASP A 3 7.20 5.74 74.74
CA ASP A 3 6.98 7.19 74.74
C ASP A 3 5.48 7.48 74.91
N PRO A 4 5.05 8.18 75.98
CA PRO A 4 3.64 8.47 76.22
C PRO A 4 3.01 9.41 75.19
N ASN A 5 3.76 9.89 74.20
CA ASN A 5 3.30 10.78 73.14
C ASN A 5 3.19 10.11 71.75
N ASP A 6 3.33 8.78 71.66
CA ASP A 6 3.09 8.05 70.42
C ASP A 6 1.58 8.00 70.11
N LYS A 7 1.14 8.91 69.23
CA LYS A 7 -0.22 8.90 68.70
C LYS A 7 -0.29 7.83 67.63
N GLY A 8 -0.61 6.61 68.06
CA GLY A 8 -0.62 5.41 67.22
C GLY A 8 -1.18 5.62 65.81
N GLU A 9 -0.47 5.10 64.83
CA GLU A 9 -0.78 5.25 63.41
C GLU A 9 -1.91 4.30 63.00
N THR A 10 -2.96 4.82 62.35
CA THR A 10 -4.04 3.98 61.80
C THR A 10 -3.79 3.70 60.32
N TYR A 11 -3.68 2.42 59.98
CA TYR A 11 -3.45 1.95 58.62
C TYR A 11 -4.76 1.48 57.97
N TYR A 12 -5.04 1.96 56.77
CA TYR A 12 -6.17 1.49 55.96
C TYR A 12 -5.66 0.70 54.75
N TYR A 13 -6.22 -0.49 54.54
CA TYR A 13 -5.93 -1.32 53.38
C TYR A 13 -7.14 -1.36 52.45
N THR A 14 -6.90 -1.11 51.16
CA THR A 14 -7.92 -1.17 50.11
C THR A 14 -7.40 -2.02 48.96
N VAL A 15 -8.26 -2.87 48.40
CA VAL A 15 -7.94 -3.64 47.20
C VAL A 15 -8.44 -2.85 46.00
N GLU A 16 -7.51 -2.48 45.10
CA GLU A 16 -7.82 -1.79 43.85
C GLU A 16 -7.33 -2.70 42.70
N GLY A 17 -8.25 -3.43 42.06
CA GLY A 17 -7.91 -4.43 41.03
C GLY A 17 -7.15 -5.64 41.61
N ASP A 18 -5.99 -5.96 41.02
CA ASP A 18 -5.09 -7.04 41.47
C ASP A 18 -4.00 -6.56 42.46
N GLU A 19 -4.09 -5.31 42.95
CA GLU A 19 -3.12 -4.71 43.86
C GLU A 19 -3.72 -4.42 45.24
N LEU A 20 -2.94 -4.66 46.31
CA LEU A 20 -3.27 -4.27 47.67
C LEU A 20 -2.64 -2.89 47.95
N VAL A 21 -3.46 -1.88 48.21
CA VAL A 21 -3.02 -0.50 48.43
C VAL A 21 -3.21 -0.14 49.90
N MET A 22 -2.09 0.14 50.59
CA MET A 22 -2.09 0.67 51.96
C MET A 22 -2.06 2.21 51.93
N LYS A 23 -2.95 2.84 52.70
CA LYS A 23 -2.98 4.29 52.92
C LYS A 23 -2.79 4.57 54.42
N MET A 24 -1.79 5.40 54.73
CA MET A 24 -1.57 5.94 56.08
C MET A 24 -2.23 7.31 56.18
N ALA A 25 -3.00 7.54 57.24
CA ALA A 25 -3.54 8.86 57.55
C ALA A 25 -2.79 9.42 58.76
N ASN A 26 -1.81 10.28 58.49
CA ASN A 26 -1.23 11.19 59.48
C ASN A 26 -1.14 12.57 58.79
N ASP A 27 -1.63 13.61 59.46
CA ASP A 27 -2.30 14.82 58.95
C ASP A 27 -1.63 15.71 57.87
N ARG A 28 -0.77 15.24 56.94
CA ARG A 28 -0.38 15.99 55.71
C ARG A 28 0.43 15.25 54.62
N VAL A 29 0.66 13.94 54.66
CA VAL A 29 1.45 13.25 53.59
C VAL A 29 0.86 11.89 53.21
N THR A 30 0.50 11.71 51.93
CA THR A 30 0.11 10.41 51.36
C THR A 30 1.27 9.77 50.61
N CYS A 31 1.75 8.61 51.09
CA CYS A 31 2.68 7.75 50.36
C CYS A 31 1.91 6.55 49.79
N LYS A 32 2.03 6.28 48.48
CA LYS A 32 1.45 5.11 47.81
C LYS A 32 2.55 4.10 47.51
N ARG A 33 2.45 2.89 48.05
CA ARG A 33 3.34 1.78 47.73
C ARG A 33 2.49 0.61 47.26
N GLY A 34 2.59 0.26 45.98
CA GLY A 34 1.89 -0.88 45.39
C GLY A 34 2.76 -2.12 45.44
N GLU A 35 2.23 -3.21 45.98
CA GLU A 35 2.87 -4.53 45.95
C GLU A 35 2.03 -5.46 45.09
N ARG A 36 2.61 -5.93 43.97
CA ARG A 36 1.95 -6.83 43.04
C ARG A 36 2.01 -8.26 43.57
N HIS A 37 0.85 -8.87 43.80
CA HIS A 37 0.76 -10.27 44.21
C HIS A 37 1.16 -11.19 43.05
N SER A 38 2.37 -11.77 43.10
CA SER A 38 2.77 -12.85 42.20
C SER A 38 2.22 -14.17 42.72
N ILE A 39 0.96 -14.46 42.40
CA ILE A 39 0.41 -15.80 42.62
C ILE A 39 0.94 -16.69 41.49
N ARG A 40 2.04 -17.41 41.73
CA ARG A 40 2.37 -18.62 40.97
C ARG A 40 1.36 -19.71 41.32
N ARG A 41 0.15 -19.60 40.76
CA ARG A 41 -0.78 -20.73 40.70
C ARG A 41 -0.16 -21.76 39.77
N LYS A 42 0.44 -22.80 40.35
CA LYS A 42 0.60 -24.10 39.68
C LYS A 42 -0.80 -24.62 39.38
N VAL A 43 -1.38 -24.20 38.27
CA VAL A 43 -2.49 -24.94 37.69
C VAL A 43 -1.84 -26.01 36.82
N LEU A 44 -1.95 -27.25 37.28
CA LEU A 44 -1.64 -28.42 36.49
C LEU A 44 -2.71 -28.51 35.38
N PHE A 45 -2.56 -27.68 34.35
CA PHE A 45 -3.37 -27.77 33.15
C PHE A 45 -2.85 -28.97 32.33
N PRO A 46 -3.71 -29.88 31.86
CA PRO A 46 -3.27 -30.99 31.04
C PRO A 46 -2.59 -30.45 29.77
N HIS A 47 -1.37 -30.91 29.52
CA HIS A 47 -0.49 -30.47 28.43
C HIS A 47 -1.15 -30.52 27.03
N GLU A 48 -2.19 -31.36 26.88
CA GLU A 48 -3.06 -31.49 25.71
C GLU A 48 -3.86 -30.21 25.37
N LEU A 49 -4.32 -29.43 26.36
CA LEU A 49 -5.23 -28.30 26.12
C LEU A 49 -4.49 -27.01 25.72
N GLN A 50 -3.31 -26.77 26.30
CA GLN A 50 -2.45 -25.62 25.98
C GLN A 50 -1.90 -25.70 24.56
N MET A 51 -1.51 -26.90 24.11
CA MET A 51 -0.99 -27.10 22.76
C MET A 51 -2.07 -26.86 21.70
N ARG A 52 -3.32 -27.30 21.95
CA ARG A 52 -4.46 -27.03 21.06
C ARG A 52 -4.79 -25.55 20.95
N SER A 53 -4.73 -24.81 22.06
CA SER A 53 -4.97 -23.36 22.04
C SER A 53 -3.87 -22.59 21.32
N VAL A 54 -2.61 -22.97 21.48
CA VAL A 54 -1.47 -22.34 20.77
C VAL A 54 -1.49 -22.70 19.28
N ILE A 55 -1.80 -23.96 18.93
CA ILE A 55 -1.96 -24.39 17.54
C ILE A 55 -3.17 -23.70 16.91
N ALA A 56 -4.31 -23.58 17.61
CA ALA A 56 -5.46 -22.84 17.11
C ALA A 56 -5.13 -21.35 16.93
N LEU A 57 -4.37 -20.73 17.84
CA LEU A 57 -3.93 -19.35 17.69
C LEU A 57 -2.96 -19.18 16.52
N LEU A 58 -2.00 -20.10 16.36
CA LEU A 58 -1.08 -20.14 15.22
C LEU A 58 -1.82 -20.37 13.91
N LEU A 59 -2.85 -21.24 13.88
CA LEU A 59 -3.69 -21.47 12.72
C LEU A 59 -4.57 -20.26 12.41
N VAL A 60 -5.11 -19.56 13.42
CA VAL A 60 -5.86 -18.31 13.23
C VAL A 60 -4.94 -17.19 12.73
N VAL A 61 -3.71 -17.08 13.23
CA VAL A 61 -2.71 -16.13 12.72
C VAL A 61 -2.25 -16.51 11.31
N LEU A 62 -2.11 -17.81 11.01
CA LEU A 62 -1.78 -18.30 9.67
C LEU A 62 -2.92 -18.05 8.68
N VAL A 63 -4.17 -18.25 9.09
CA VAL A 63 -5.37 -17.95 8.30
C VAL A 63 -5.52 -16.43 8.10
N ALA A 64 -5.31 -15.62 9.14
CA ALA A 64 -5.33 -14.16 9.02
C ALA A 64 -4.16 -13.61 8.18
N ALA A 65 -3.01 -14.30 8.13
CA ALA A 65 -1.90 -13.97 7.22
C ALA A 65 -2.16 -14.47 5.78
N LEU A 66 -2.98 -15.51 5.61
CA LEU A 66 -3.48 -15.99 4.31
C LEU A 66 -4.58 -15.09 3.74
N GLU A 67 -5.23 -14.29 4.59
CA GLU A 67 -6.05 -13.14 4.17
C GLU A 67 -5.16 -11.93 3.80
N ALA A 68 -4.09 -12.16 3.03
CA ALA A 68 -3.66 -11.17 2.06
C ALA A 68 -4.83 -11.07 1.08
N HIS A 69 -5.76 -10.14 1.35
CA HIS A 69 -6.95 -9.89 0.55
C HIS A 69 -6.49 -9.69 -0.90
N ALA A 70 -6.56 -10.74 -1.71
CA ALA A 70 -6.08 -10.70 -3.08
C ALA A 70 -6.91 -9.64 -3.79
N LYS A 71 -6.28 -8.52 -4.12
CA LYS A 71 -6.95 -7.46 -4.86
C LYS A 71 -7.15 -8.01 -6.27
N THR A 72 -8.40 -8.18 -6.68
CA THR A 72 -8.73 -8.57 -8.05
C THR A 72 -8.88 -7.30 -8.88
N LEU A 73 -8.22 -7.27 -10.04
CA LEU A 73 -8.36 -6.18 -11.01
C LEU A 73 -9.79 -6.16 -11.57
N PRO A 74 -10.53 -5.05 -11.44
CA PRO A 74 -11.87 -4.93 -11.99
C PRO A 74 -11.88 -5.15 -13.51
N ASP A 75 -12.82 -5.93 -14.02
CA ASP A 75 -12.90 -6.32 -15.44
C ASP A 75 -12.96 -5.13 -16.40
N LYS A 76 -13.42 -3.96 -15.93
CA LYS A 76 -13.44 -2.71 -16.72
C LYS A 76 -12.06 -2.23 -17.19
N PHE A 77 -10.99 -2.66 -16.52
CA PHE A 77 -9.62 -2.36 -16.92
C PHE A 77 -9.04 -3.40 -17.86
N LEU A 78 -9.70 -4.55 -18.05
CA LEU A 78 -9.28 -5.57 -19.00
C LEU A 78 -9.72 -5.18 -20.41
N GLY A 79 -8.85 -5.44 -21.39
CA GLY A 79 -9.11 -5.14 -22.79
C GLY A 79 -7.93 -4.50 -23.49
N THR A 80 -8.17 -4.07 -24.72
CA THR A 80 -7.20 -3.39 -25.58
C THR A 80 -7.64 -1.94 -25.77
N PHE A 81 -6.74 -1.01 -25.51
CA PHE A 81 -6.99 0.41 -25.45
C PHE A 81 -6.02 1.15 -26.38
N LYS A 82 -6.53 1.78 -27.43
CA LYS A 82 -5.72 2.50 -28.41
C LYS A 82 -5.72 3.99 -28.11
N LEU A 83 -4.56 4.62 -28.08
CA LEU A 83 -4.44 6.06 -27.85
C LEU A 83 -5.23 6.84 -28.91
N GLU A 84 -6.17 7.67 -28.46
CA GLU A 84 -6.97 8.52 -29.35
C GLU A 84 -6.60 10.00 -29.18
N LYS A 85 -6.50 10.46 -27.93
CA LYS A 85 -6.29 11.88 -27.61
C LYS A 85 -5.37 12.04 -26.40
N ASP A 86 -4.64 13.14 -26.36
CA ASP A 86 -3.85 13.57 -25.22
C ASP A 86 -4.05 15.07 -24.93
N GLU A 87 -3.91 15.43 -23.66
CA GLU A 87 -3.99 16.80 -23.13
C GLU A 87 -2.71 17.04 -22.33
N ASN A 88 -2.09 18.20 -22.54
CA ASN A 88 -0.84 18.63 -21.89
C ASN A 88 0.41 17.75 -22.10
N PHE A 89 0.38 16.82 -23.07
CA PHE A 89 1.47 15.86 -23.24
C PHE A 89 2.77 16.46 -23.81
N ASP A 90 2.70 17.47 -24.70
CA ASP A 90 3.92 18.14 -25.19
C ASP A 90 4.64 18.92 -24.09
N GLU A 91 3.87 19.57 -23.23
CA GLU A 91 4.36 20.38 -22.10
C GLU A 91 5.05 19.49 -21.08
N TYR A 92 4.41 18.38 -20.71
CA TYR A 92 5.05 17.33 -19.91
C TYR A 92 6.37 16.84 -20.50
N LEU A 93 6.41 16.48 -21.78
CA LEU A 93 7.64 16.00 -22.40
C LEU A 93 8.73 17.09 -22.41
N LYS A 94 8.34 18.36 -22.55
CA LYS A 94 9.27 19.49 -22.47
C LYS A 94 9.85 19.65 -21.07
N GLU A 95 9.01 19.59 -20.03
CA GLU A 95 9.45 19.64 -18.62
C GLU A 95 10.35 18.47 -18.25
N ARG A 96 10.06 17.29 -18.80
CA ARG A 96 10.91 16.09 -18.64
C ARG A 96 12.26 16.20 -19.38
N GLY A 97 12.47 17.26 -20.15
CA GLY A 97 13.72 17.56 -20.84
C GLY A 97 13.83 16.99 -22.25
N TYR A 98 12.75 16.47 -22.84
CA TYR A 98 12.79 16.00 -24.23
C TYR A 98 12.90 17.19 -25.21
N GLY A 99 13.90 17.14 -26.09
CA GLY A 99 14.08 18.13 -27.16
C GLY A 99 12.91 18.13 -28.17
N TRP A 100 12.70 19.26 -28.85
CA TRP A 100 11.52 19.50 -29.70
C TRP A 100 11.25 18.38 -30.73
N ILE A 101 12.29 17.91 -31.42
CA ILE A 101 12.17 16.84 -32.44
C ILE A 101 11.68 15.53 -31.80
N MET A 102 12.27 15.12 -30.67
CA MET A 102 11.88 13.89 -29.99
C MET A 102 10.44 13.95 -29.49
N ARG A 103 9.99 15.12 -29.01
CA ARG A 103 8.58 15.31 -28.61
C ARG A 103 7.61 15.05 -29.76
N GLN A 104 7.91 15.56 -30.96
CA GLN A 104 7.05 15.33 -32.13
C GLN A 104 7.00 13.85 -32.52
N VAL A 105 8.14 13.14 -32.45
CA VAL A 105 8.18 11.70 -32.73
C VAL A 105 7.37 10.91 -31.71
N ILE A 106 7.45 11.25 -30.42
CA ILE A 106 6.70 10.57 -29.36
C ILE A 106 5.19 10.80 -29.50
N LYS A 107 4.78 12.03 -29.86
CA LYS A 107 3.35 12.36 -30.09
C LYS A 107 2.75 11.66 -31.31
N LEU A 108 3.54 11.48 -32.36
CA LEU A 108 3.09 10.78 -33.57
C LEU A 108 3.10 9.26 -33.41
N ALA A 109 3.78 8.74 -32.38
CA ALA A 109 3.80 7.31 -32.10
C ALA A 109 2.45 6.88 -31.50
N GLY A 110 1.74 6.01 -32.23
CA GLY A 110 0.56 5.36 -31.68
C GLY A 110 0.95 4.42 -30.53
N VAL A 111 0.18 4.45 -29.45
CA VAL A 111 0.34 3.54 -28.30
C VAL A 111 -0.94 2.75 -28.14
N THR A 112 -0.82 1.43 -28.06
CA THR A 112 -1.92 0.52 -27.72
C THR A 112 -1.57 -0.19 -26.43
N LYS A 113 -2.36 0.04 -25.38
CA LYS A 113 -2.23 -0.64 -24.09
C LYS A 113 -3.17 -1.83 -24.06
N LYS A 114 -2.71 -2.97 -23.58
CA LYS A 114 -3.55 -4.16 -23.41
C LYS A 114 -3.37 -4.72 -22.02
N PHE A 115 -4.49 -4.97 -21.35
CA PHE A 115 -4.55 -5.61 -20.04
C PHE A 115 -5.35 -6.90 -20.16
N SER A 116 -4.78 -8.01 -19.73
CA SER A 116 -5.42 -9.32 -19.76
C SER A 116 -5.14 -10.13 -18.50
N LYS A 117 -5.97 -11.12 -18.22
CA LYS A 117 -5.64 -12.15 -17.22
C LYS A 117 -4.40 -12.90 -17.68
N SER A 118 -3.55 -13.30 -16.74
CA SER A 118 -2.29 -13.93 -17.09
C SER A 118 -2.50 -15.28 -17.75
N THR A 119 -1.66 -15.57 -18.75
CA THR A 119 -1.59 -16.88 -19.40
C THR A 119 -1.03 -17.98 -18.49
N SER A 120 -0.47 -17.64 -17.32
CA SER A 120 0.10 -18.59 -16.36
C SER A 120 -0.94 -19.51 -15.70
N GLY A 121 -2.22 -19.16 -15.75
CA GLY A 121 -3.32 -19.91 -15.13
C GLY A 121 -3.43 -19.71 -13.61
N LYS A 122 -2.61 -18.85 -13.01
CA LYS A 122 -2.71 -18.49 -11.59
C LYS A 122 -3.85 -17.48 -11.37
N PRO A 123 -4.63 -17.61 -10.28
CA PRO A 123 -5.63 -16.60 -9.93
C PRO A 123 -4.96 -15.27 -9.59
N ASP A 124 -5.66 -14.16 -9.87
CA ASP A 124 -5.25 -12.78 -9.56
C ASP A 124 -3.88 -12.38 -10.13
N ARG A 125 -3.51 -12.98 -11.28
CA ARG A 125 -2.34 -12.62 -12.07
C ARG A 125 -2.76 -12.04 -13.40
N TYR A 126 -2.02 -11.05 -13.86
CA TYR A 126 -2.34 -10.26 -15.04
C TYR A 126 -1.12 -10.10 -15.94
N ASP A 127 -1.38 -9.89 -17.22
CA ASP A 127 -0.40 -9.54 -18.23
C ASP A 127 -0.75 -8.15 -18.79
N MET A 128 0.26 -7.29 -18.97
CA MET A 128 0.12 -5.94 -19.51
C MET A 128 1.10 -5.74 -20.67
N GLU A 129 0.58 -5.23 -21.78
CA GLU A 129 1.38 -4.97 -22.98
C GLU A 129 1.25 -3.49 -23.36
N ASN A 130 2.39 -2.80 -23.56
CA ASN A 130 2.42 -1.54 -24.27
C ASN A 130 2.94 -1.80 -25.67
N LEU A 131 2.06 -1.74 -26.67
CA LEU A 131 2.42 -1.87 -28.07
C LEU A 131 2.62 -0.48 -28.66
N THR A 132 3.80 -0.20 -29.20
CA THR A 132 4.11 1.10 -29.82
C THR A 132 4.70 0.89 -31.21
N THR A 133 4.83 1.96 -31.99
CA THR A 133 5.41 1.85 -33.34
C THR A 133 6.89 1.42 -33.35
N LYS A 134 7.60 1.59 -32.24
CA LYS A 134 9.05 1.34 -32.18
C LYS A 134 9.45 0.20 -31.26
N LYS A 135 8.87 0.16 -30.06
CA LYS A 135 9.26 -0.79 -29.02
C LYS A 135 8.04 -1.20 -28.20
N ASP A 136 7.88 -2.50 -28.07
CA ASP A 136 6.82 -3.07 -27.25
C ASP A 136 7.38 -3.49 -25.89
N THR A 137 6.58 -3.33 -24.83
CA THR A 137 6.89 -3.87 -23.51
C THR A 137 5.82 -4.88 -23.11
N HIS A 138 6.23 -5.98 -22.49
CA HIS A 138 5.35 -7.06 -22.07
C HIS A 138 5.64 -7.43 -20.62
N HIS A 139 4.81 -6.93 -19.70
CA HIS A 139 4.88 -7.28 -18.28
C HIS A 139 3.95 -8.46 -18.03
N LYS A 140 4.48 -9.61 -17.58
CA LYS A 140 3.72 -10.86 -17.43
C LYS A 140 3.65 -11.32 -15.98
N ASP A 141 2.57 -12.03 -15.65
CA ASP A 141 2.32 -12.69 -14.36
C ASP A 141 2.47 -11.75 -13.15
N TRP A 142 2.12 -10.47 -13.32
CA TRP A 142 2.14 -9.50 -12.22
C TRP A 142 0.86 -9.59 -11.40
N ALA A 143 0.95 -9.22 -10.12
CA ALA A 143 -0.18 -9.15 -9.20
C ALA A 143 -0.34 -7.74 -8.64
N LEU A 144 -1.56 -7.38 -8.25
CA LEU A 144 -1.83 -6.09 -7.64
C LEU A 144 -1.12 -5.97 -6.27
N GLY A 145 -0.41 -4.87 -6.07
CA GLY A 145 0.41 -4.60 -4.88
C GLY A 145 1.79 -5.26 -4.88
N GLU A 146 2.12 -6.07 -5.89
CA GLU A 146 3.44 -6.73 -5.99
C GLU A 146 4.39 -5.89 -6.85
N GLU A 147 5.53 -5.51 -6.27
CA GLU A 147 6.62 -4.86 -7.02
C GLU A 147 7.42 -5.90 -7.80
N PHE A 148 7.67 -5.62 -9.07
CA PHE A 148 8.55 -6.42 -9.92
C PHE A 148 9.52 -5.51 -10.69
N VAL A 149 10.61 -6.08 -11.19
CA VAL A 149 11.61 -5.33 -11.97
C VAL A 149 11.50 -5.77 -13.42
N ASP A 150 11.32 -4.80 -14.32
CA ASP A 150 11.26 -5.06 -15.75
C ASP A 150 11.74 -3.84 -16.57
N GLU A 151 11.97 -4.06 -17.85
CA GLU A 151 12.40 -3.03 -18.79
C GLU A 151 11.22 -2.16 -19.23
N ALA A 152 11.35 -0.84 -19.05
CA ALA A 152 10.35 0.13 -19.48
C ALA A 152 10.55 0.57 -20.95
N LEU A 153 9.64 1.44 -21.42
CA LEU A 153 9.68 1.99 -22.79
C LEU A 153 10.94 2.84 -23.06
N ASP A 154 11.58 3.39 -22.03
CA ASP A 154 12.84 4.13 -22.13
C ASP A 154 14.08 3.22 -22.23
N SER A 155 13.90 1.89 -22.24
CA SER A 155 14.96 0.87 -22.26
C SER A 155 15.83 0.83 -21.02
N THR A 156 15.30 1.32 -19.89
CA THR A 156 15.94 1.18 -18.58
C THR A 156 15.12 0.25 -17.68
N GLN A 157 15.77 -0.28 -16.64
CA GLN A 157 15.13 -1.16 -15.66
C GLN A 157 14.37 -0.33 -14.63
N HIS A 158 13.08 -0.63 -14.46
CA HIS A 158 12.19 0.02 -13.51
C HIS A 158 11.67 -1.01 -12.52
N LYS A 159 11.56 -0.60 -11.25
CA LYS A 159 10.66 -1.24 -10.29
C LYS A 159 9.24 -0.75 -10.59
N ILE A 160 8.40 -1.67 -11.02
CA ILE A 160 7.03 -1.41 -11.44
C ILE A 160 6.09 -2.02 -10.40
N THR A 161 5.06 -1.28 -10.02
CA THR A 161 4.01 -1.78 -9.11
C THR A 161 2.65 -1.34 -9.63
N PHE A 162 1.82 -2.30 -9.98
CA PHE A 162 0.40 -2.06 -10.24
C PHE A 162 -0.39 -2.21 -8.96
N ASP A 163 -1.28 -1.28 -8.63
CA ASP A 163 -2.16 -1.41 -7.47
C ASP A 163 -3.49 -0.68 -7.68
N LEU A 164 -4.50 -0.96 -6.86
CA LEU A 164 -5.76 -0.22 -6.82
C LEU A 164 -5.72 0.77 -5.65
N LYS A 165 -5.81 2.07 -5.97
CA LYS A 165 -6.06 3.12 -4.98
C LYS A 165 -7.48 3.03 -4.45
N ASP A 166 -8.41 2.76 -5.36
CA ASP A 166 -9.82 2.50 -5.11
C ASP A 166 -10.37 1.62 -6.26
N PRO A 167 -11.61 1.07 -6.17
CA PRO A 167 -12.15 0.21 -7.21
C PRO A 167 -12.25 0.85 -8.60
N ASN A 168 -12.15 2.17 -8.72
CA ASN A 168 -12.24 2.96 -9.96
C ASN A 168 -10.91 3.55 -10.43
N THR A 169 -9.85 3.46 -9.63
CA THR A 169 -8.54 4.02 -9.97
C THR A 169 -7.45 2.95 -9.83
N LEU A 170 -6.94 2.47 -10.97
CA LEU A 170 -5.75 1.64 -11.06
C LEU A 170 -4.51 2.54 -11.09
N THR A 171 -3.45 2.17 -10.40
CA THR A 171 -2.19 2.91 -10.36
C THR A 171 -1.05 2.06 -10.90
N GLU A 172 -0.18 2.64 -11.69
CA GLU A 172 1.07 2.06 -12.18
C GLU A 172 2.22 2.95 -11.72
N LYS A 173 3.01 2.47 -10.76
CA LYS A 173 4.14 3.19 -10.20
C LYS A 173 5.43 2.69 -10.81
N HIS A 174 6.28 3.60 -11.25
CA HIS A 174 7.61 3.35 -11.78
C HIS A 174 8.65 4.02 -10.89
N VAL A 175 9.66 3.25 -10.50
CA VAL A 175 10.88 3.77 -9.87
C VAL A 175 12.07 3.30 -10.69
N LYS A 176 12.87 4.22 -11.22
CA LYS A 176 14.07 3.82 -11.99
C LYS A 176 15.06 3.12 -11.08
N VAL A 177 15.58 1.97 -11.51
CA VAL A 177 16.60 1.25 -10.74
C VAL A 177 17.90 2.06 -10.66
N ALA A 178 18.24 2.77 -11.74
CA ALA A 178 19.44 3.62 -11.80
C ALA A 178 19.30 4.94 -11.03
N ASP A 179 18.07 5.43 -10.85
CA ASP A 179 17.78 6.67 -10.12
C ASP A 179 16.51 6.51 -9.28
N PRO A 180 16.64 5.99 -8.03
CA PRO A 180 15.49 5.74 -7.17
C PRO A 180 14.73 7.00 -6.74
N ALA A 181 15.28 8.20 -6.94
CA ALA A 181 14.59 9.45 -6.70
C ALA A 181 13.59 9.80 -7.83
N ASP A 182 13.80 9.23 -9.02
CA ASP A 182 12.92 9.38 -10.17
C ASP A 182 11.73 8.41 -10.04
N VAL A 183 10.71 8.88 -9.33
CA VAL A 183 9.45 8.17 -9.10
C VAL A 183 8.36 8.81 -9.96
N GLU A 184 7.70 7.98 -10.77
CA GLU A 184 6.57 8.38 -11.59
C GLU A 184 5.37 7.49 -11.29
N THR A 185 4.19 8.08 -11.17
CA THR A 185 2.95 7.33 -10.91
C THR A 185 1.92 7.71 -11.94
N TYR A 186 1.33 6.70 -12.56
CA TYR A 186 0.24 6.85 -13.49
C TYR A 186 -1.06 6.36 -12.86
N GLU A 187 -2.13 7.12 -12.98
CA GLU A 187 -3.48 6.73 -12.56
C GLU A 187 -4.35 6.43 -13.78
N TYR A 188 -5.09 5.33 -13.74
CA TYR A 188 -5.99 4.86 -14.78
C TYR A 188 -7.42 4.85 -14.27
N ARG A 189 -8.31 5.51 -15.01
CA ARG A 189 -9.76 5.53 -14.74
C ARG A 189 -10.54 5.18 -15.99
N ARG A 190 -11.75 4.68 -15.80
CA ARG A 190 -12.70 4.41 -16.90
C ARG A 190 -13.71 5.54 -16.99
N GLU A 191 -13.78 6.18 -18.15
CA GLU A 191 -14.77 7.22 -18.48
C GLU A 191 -15.52 6.81 -19.75
N GLY A 192 -16.68 6.17 -19.57
CA GLY A 192 -17.43 5.58 -20.69
C GLY A 192 -16.57 4.53 -21.42
N ASP A 193 -16.38 4.74 -22.71
CA ASP A 193 -15.57 3.88 -23.57
C ASP A 193 -14.06 4.18 -23.45
N TYR A 194 -13.68 5.24 -22.74
CA TYR A 194 -12.29 5.63 -22.60
C TYR A 194 -11.60 5.01 -21.37
N LEU A 195 -10.37 4.56 -21.56
CA LEU A 195 -9.38 4.41 -20.49
C LEU A 195 -8.61 5.73 -20.42
N VAL A 196 -8.75 6.45 -19.32
CA VAL A 196 -8.09 7.72 -19.08
C VAL A 196 -6.88 7.49 -18.19
N MET A 197 -5.69 7.84 -18.68
CA MET A 197 -4.43 7.78 -17.98
C MET A 197 -4.00 9.18 -17.56
N VAL A 198 -3.75 9.40 -16.28
CA VAL A 198 -3.24 10.64 -15.73
C VAL A 198 -1.84 10.44 -15.19
N VAL A 199 -0.88 11.28 -15.57
CA VAL A 199 0.45 11.28 -14.95
C VAL A 199 0.37 12.12 -13.68
N VAL A 200 0.65 11.51 -12.53
CA VAL A 200 0.66 12.20 -11.23
C VAL A 200 2.10 12.49 -10.85
N HIS A 201 2.48 13.77 -10.96
CA HIS A 201 3.76 14.24 -10.47
C HIS A 201 3.59 14.77 -9.04
N ILE A 202 3.99 13.98 -8.04
CA ILE A 202 4.02 14.45 -6.66
C ILE A 202 5.30 15.26 -6.48
N ALA A 203 5.24 16.55 -6.81
CA ALA A 203 6.26 17.48 -6.37
C ALA A 203 6.19 17.58 -4.84
N PHE A 204 7.15 16.96 -4.14
CA PHE A 204 7.41 17.24 -2.72
C PHE A 204 7.95 18.67 -2.60
N CYS A 205 7.09 19.67 -2.78
CA CYS A 205 7.42 21.05 -2.48
C CYS A 205 7.22 21.25 -0.98
N LEU A 206 8.32 21.41 -0.25
CA LEU A 206 8.34 21.82 1.15
C LEU A 206 8.00 23.32 1.28
N SER A 207 6.94 23.79 0.62
CA SER A 207 6.30 25.10 0.77
C SER A 207 5.05 25.15 -0.14
N ILE A 208 3.95 25.62 0.43
CA ILE A 208 2.62 25.76 -0.15
C ILE A 208 2.66 26.34 -1.59
N CYS A 209 2.21 25.53 -2.55
CA CYS A 209 1.46 25.89 -3.77
C CYS A 209 1.35 24.62 -4.65
N ILE A 210 0.26 23.85 -4.53
CA ILE A 210 -0.05 22.80 -5.50
C ILE A 210 -0.74 23.47 -6.68
N VAL A 211 0.03 23.74 -7.73
CA VAL A 211 -0.51 23.78 -9.10
C VAL A 211 0.17 22.62 -9.80
N GLY A 212 -0.47 21.46 -9.74
CA GLY A 212 -0.05 20.29 -10.50
C GLY A 212 -0.81 20.29 -11.81
N ASP A 213 -0.10 20.45 -12.92
CA ASP A 213 -0.69 20.26 -14.24
C ASP A 213 -0.97 18.76 -14.43
N GLU A 214 -2.25 18.37 -14.47
CA GLU A 214 -2.66 16.99 -14.77
C GLU A 214 -2.53 16.73 -16.27
N ILE A 215 -1.75 15.72 -16.65
CA ILE A 215 -1.60 15.30 -18.05
C ILE A 215 -2.56 14.14 -18.28
N VAL A 216 -3.50 14.31 -19.20
CA VAL A 216 -4.59 13.35 -19.44
C VAL A 216 -4.41 12.70 -20.80
N LYS A 217 -4.37 11.37 -20.86
CA LYS A 217 -4.42 10.61 -22.11
C LYS A 217 -5.66 9.75 -22.15
N ARG A 218 -6.42 9.84 -23.25
CA ARG A 218 -7.63 9.06 -23.48
C ARG A 218 -7.35 7.97 -24.51
N PHE A 219 -7.57 6.71 -24.10
CA PHE A 219 -7.45 5.54 -24.95
C PHE A 219 -8.85 4.96 -25.20
N ASP A 220 -9.19 4.71 -26.46
CA ASP A 220 -10.45 4.11 -26.89
C ASP A 220 -10.42 2.59 -26.75
N VAL A 221 -11.54 1.95 -26.36
CA VAL A 221 -11.63 0.49 -26.29
C VAL A 221 -11.80 -0.08 -27.69
N THR A 222 -10.80 -0.82 -28.15
CA THR A 222 -10.97 -1.66 -29.33
C THR A 222 -11.45 -3.04 -28.91
N TYR A 223 -12.70 -3.38 -29.25
CA TYR A 223 -13.18 -4.75 -29.15
C TYR A 223 -12.49 -5.60 -30.23
N GLY A 224 -11.49 -6.38 -29.83
CA GLY A 224 -10.90 -7.39 -30.70
C GLY A 224 -11.95 -8.43 -31.06
N ASN A 225 -12.33 -8.52 -32.33
CA ASN A 225 -13.07 -9.66 -32.85
C ASN A 225 -12.26 -10.94 -32.62
N LYS A 226 -12.95 -11.98 -32.15
CA LYS A 226 -12.42 -13.35 -31.98
C LYS A 226 -11.75 -13.88 -33.23
#